data_AF-A0A920M9M8-F1
#
_entry.id   AF-A0A920M9M8-F1
#
_cell.length_a   1.000
_cell.length_b   1.000
_cell.length_c   1.000
_cell.angle_alpha   90.00
_cell.angle_beta   90.00
_cell.angle_gamma   90.00
#
_symmetry.space_group_name_H-M   'P 1'
#
loop_
_entity.id
_entity.type
_entity.pdbx_description
1 polymer ?
#
loop_
_entity_poly.entity_id
_entity_poly.type
_entity_poly.pdbx_seq_one_letter_code
_entity_poly.pdbx_strand_id
1 'polypeptide(L)' 'MSQKNNLLGLTREELQDYLISLDEKPYRGLQIFEWIHNRGVIDFDSMTNLGKDLIGKLNLNSIIKVPEVGLK' A
#
# COMPACT_ATOMS: atom_id res chain seq x y z
N MET A 1 15.82 11.31 -6.25
CA MET A 1 15.46 10.16 -5.39
C MET A 1 14.02 10.36 -4.96
N SER A 2 13.05 9.83 -5.69
CA SER A 2 11.65 9.96 -5.31
C SER A 2 11.41 9.11 -4.07
N GLN A 3 11.13 9.76 -2.93
CA GLN A 3 10.70 9.05 -1.73
C GLN A 3 9.33 8.43 -2.02
N LYS A 4 9.28 7.10 -2.09
CA LYS A 4 8.02 6.36 -2.18
C LYS A 4 7.44 6.23 -0.78
N ASN A 5 6.12 6.38 -0.65
CA ASN A 5 5.45 6.21 0.64
C ASN A 5 5.46 4.74 1.03
N ASN A 6 5.94 4.44 2.25
CA ASN A 6 5.83 3.10 2.77
C ASN A 6 4.42 2.89 3.33
N LEU A 7 3.65 2.00 2.71
CA LEU A 7 2.29 1.70 3.15
C LEU A 7 2.28 0.72 4.34
N LEU A 8 3.41 0.06 4.60
CA LEU A 8 3.54 -0.78 5.79
C LEU A 8 3.56 0.10 7.04
N GLY A 9 2.62 -0.16 7.96
CA GLY A 9 2.50 0.56 9.23
C GLY A 9 1.45 1.68 9.21
N LEU A 10 0.86 1.98 8.04
CA LEU A 10 -0.29 2.86 7.97
C LEU A 10 -1.53 2.17 8.55
N THR A 11 -2.33 2.93 9.28
CA THR A 11 -3.65 2.52 9.72
C THR A 11 -4.61 2.42 8.55
N ARG A 12 -5.75 1.77 8.78
CA ARG A 12 -6.83 1.67 7.78
C ARG A 12 -7.26 3.06 7.27
N GLU A 13 -7.38 4.04 8.17
CA GLU A 13 -7.82 5.40 7.83
C GLU A 13 -6.77 6.13 7.00
N GLU A 14 -5.49 6.04 7.39
CA GLU A 14 -4.38 6.62 6.61
C GLU A 14 -4.26 6.01 5.21
N LEU A 15 -4.54 4.72 5.04
CA LEU A 15 -4.62 4.10 3.72
C LEU A 15 -5.80 4.64 2.92
N GLN A 16 -6.98 4.82 3.52
CA GLN A 16 -8.13 5.40 2.83
C GLN A 16 -7.83 6.82 2.35
N ASP A 17 -7.24 7.65 3.21
CA ASP A 17 -6.84 9.02 2.89
C ASP A 17 -5.76 9.06 1.81
N TYR A 18 -4.79 8.13 1.88
CA TYR A 18 -3.77 8.00 0.84
C TYR A 18 -4.39 7.67 -0.52
N LEU A 19 -5.37 6.75 -0.56
CA LEU A 19 -6.03 6.40 -1.81
C LEU A 19 -6.87 7.56 -2.36
N ILE A 20 -7.53 8.32 -1.49
CA ILE A 20 -8.21 9.57 -1.90
C ILE A 20 -7.22 10.55 -2.52
N SER A 21 -6.01 10.70 -1.95
CA SER A 21 -4.96 11.57 -2.50
C SER A 21 -4.45 11.14 -3.89
N LEU A 22 -4.67 9.87 -4.27
CA LEU A 22 -4.32 9.30 -5.59
C LEU A 22 -5.48 9.31 -6.59
N ASP A 23 -6.57 10.04 -6.28
CA ASP A 23 -7.82 10.05 -7.04
C ASP A 23 -8.46 8.65 -7.15
N GLU A 24 -8.34 7.86 -6.08
CA GLU A 24 -8.89 6.51 -5.97
C GLU A 24 -9.98 6.44 -4.90
N LYS A 25 -10.83 5.42 -5.00
CA LYS A 25 -11.92 5.24 -4.05
C LYS A 25 -11.38 4.78 -2.68
N PRO A 26 -11.89 5.30 -1.55
CA PRO A 26 -11.38 4.99 -0.22
C PRO A 26 -11.46 3.50 0.13
N TYR A 27 -12.48 2.78 -0.35
CA TYR A 27 -12.59 1.33 -0.11
C TYR A 27 -11.39 0.53 -0.66
N ARG A 28 -10.62 1.07 -1.61
CA ARG A 28 -9.38 0.45 -2.10
C ARG A 28 -8.31 0.40 -1.00
N GLY A 29 -8.27 1.39 -0.11
CA GLY A 29 -7.38 1.40 1.05
C GLY A 29 -7.68 0.27 2.02
N LEU A 30 -8.96 -0.10 2.19
CA LEU A 30 -9.35 -1.27 2.98
C LEU A 30 -8.84 -2.58 2.37
N GLN A 31 -8.95 -2.74 1.04
CA GLN A 31 -8.44 -3.94 0.35
C GLN A 31 -6.93 -4.08 0.56
N ILE A 32 -6.19 -2.98 0.41
CA ILE A 32 -4.73 -2.94 0.61
C ILE A 32 -4.38 -3.28 2.06
N PHE A 33 -5.13 -2.74 3.03
CA PHE A 33 -4.96 -3.05 4.45
C PHE A 33 -5.12 -4.56 4.72
N GLU A 34 -6.16 -5.20 4.17
CA GLU A 34 -6.38 -6.64 4.31
C GLU A 34 -5.23 -7.46 3.70
N TRP A 35 -4.70 -7.05 2.56
CA TRP A 35 -3.56 -7.74 1.94
C TRP A 35 -2.28 -7.64 2.78
N ILE A 36 -1.97 -6.44 3.28
CA ILE A 36 -0.77 -6.22 4.07
C ILE A 36 -0.89 -6.90 5.44
N HIS A 37 -1.96 -6.61 6.20
CA HIS A 37 -2.06 -7.01 7.61
C HIS A 37 -2.66 -8.40 7.80
N ASN A 38 -3.65 -8.82 7.01
CA ASN A 38 -4.28 -10.13 7.19
C ASN A 38 -3.57 -11.22 6.39
N ARG A 39 -3.04 -10.89 5.20
CA ARG A 39 -2.41 -11.86 4.29
C ARG A 39 -0.88 -11.76 4.25
N GLY A 40 -0.28 -10.71 4.81
CA GLY A 40 1.18 -10.54 4.82
C GLY A 40 1.78 -10.31 3.42
N VAL A 41 0.98 -9.87 2.45
CA VAL A 41 1.43 -9.64 1.08
C VAL A 41 2.03 -8.25 0.96
N ILE A 42 3.30 -8.19 0.55
CA ILE A 42 4.09 -6.96 0.40
C ILE A 42 4.34 -6.58 -1.07
N ASP A 43 3.71 -7.31 -2.00
CA ASP A 43 3.81 -7.10 -3.44
C ASP A 43 2.45 -6.71 -4.00
N PHE A 44 2.35 -5.56 -4.66
CA PHE A 44 1.10 -5.06 -5.23
C PHE A 44 0.62 -5.93 -6.39
N ASP A 45 1.53 -6.51 -7.17
CA ASP A 45 1.19 -7.36 -8.32
C ASP A 45 0.54 -8.69 -7.90
N SER A 46 0.78 -9.11 -6.65
CA SER A 46 0.14 -10.27 -6.03
C SER A 46 -1.31 -10.00 -5.56
N MET A 47 -1.75 -8.74 -5.52
CA MET A 47 -3.09 -8.36 -5.04
C MET A 47 -4.14 -8.45 -6.17
N THR A 48 -4.62 -9.67 -6.44
CA THR A 48 -5.48 -9.98 -7.61
C THR A 48 -6.84 -9.25 -7.69
N ASN A 49 -7.29 -8.61 -6.60
CA ASN A 49 -8.53 -7.83 -6.56
C ASN A 49 -8.32 -6.32 -6.79
N LEU A 50 -7.07 -5.88 -7.03
CA LEU A 50 -6.74 -4.51 -7.44
C LEU A 50 -6.68 -4.43 -8.97
N GLY A 51 -7.17 -3.32 -9.53
CA GLY A 51 -7.08 -3.07 -10.97
C GLY A 51 -5.65 -2.75 -11.39
N LYS A 52 -5.28 -3.05 -12.64
CA LYS A 52 -3.93 -2.81 -13.19
C LYS A 52 -3.50 -1.34 -13.08
N ASP A 53 -4.44 -0.42 -13.30
CA ASP A 53 -4.16 1.03 -13.21
C ASP A 53 -3.78 1.45 -11.77
N LEU A 54 -4.49 0.90 -10.78
CA LEU A 54 -4.19 1.14 -9.37
C LEU A 54 -2.83 0.55 -8.99
N ILE A 55 -2.54 -0.68 -9.41
CA ILE A 55 -1.24 -1.31 -9.18
C ILE A 55 -0.11 -0.46 -9.78
N GLY A 56 -0.31 0.08 -10.99
CA GLY A 56 0.64 1.00 -11.63
C GLY A 56 0.88 2.27 -10.80
N LYS A 57 -0.19 2.92 -10.32
CA LYS A 57 -0.08 4.10 -9.43
C LYS A 57 0.66 3.78 -8.13
N LEU A 58 0.36 2.65 -7.51
CA LEU A 58 1.01 2.21 -6.27
C LEU A 58 2.49 1.90 -6.50
N ASN A 59 2.83 1.18 -7.57
CA ASN A 59 4.23 0.88 -7.91
C ASN A 59 5.06 2.14 -8.20
N LEU A 60 4.44 3.22 -8.70
CA LEU A 60 5.12 4.50 -8.92
C LEU A 60 5.32 5.31 -7.64
N ASN A 61 4.31 5.35 -6.76
CA ASN A 61 4.27 6.29 -5.64
C ASN A 61 4.51 5.66 -4.25
N SER A 62 4.45 4.33 -4.15
CA SER A 62 4.41 3.58 -2.89
C SER A 62 5.34 2.37 -2.89
N ILE A 63 5.66 1.90 -1.69
CA ILE A 63 6.33 0.61 -1.41
C ILE A 63 5.70 -0.03 -0.18
N ILE A 64 5.92 -1.34 -0.02
CA ILE A 64 5.63 -2.05 1.23
C ILE A 64 6.94 -2.69 1.65
N LYS A 65 7.70 -2.03 2.54
CA LYS A 65 8.98 -2.56 3.03
C LYS A 65 8.95 -2.65 4.54
N VAL A 66 9.31 -3.83 5.08
CA VAL A 66 9.56 -4.00 6.51
C VAL A 66 10.77 -3.14 6.90
N PRO A 67 10.66 -2.25 7.89
CA PRO A 67 11.82 -1.50 8.36
C PRO A 67 12.87 -2.50 8.82
N GLU A 68 14.11 -2.34 8.38
CA GLU A 68 15.22 -3.13 8.89
C GLU A 68 15.37 -2.79 10.37
N VAL A 69 14.89 -3.69 11.24
CA VAL A 69 15.10 -3.58 12.66
C VAL A 69 16.59 -3.81 12.88
N GLY A 70 17.32 -2.70 13.08
CA GLY A 70 18.69 -2.75 13.57
C GLY A 70 18.70 -3.31 14.98
N LEU A 71 18.74 -4.64 15.10
CA LEU A 71 19.17 -5.31 16.32
C LEU A 71 20.63 -4.89 16.55
N LYS A 72 20.82 -3.87 17.39
CA LYS A 72 22.09 -3.58 18.08
C LYS A 72 22.02 -4.17 19.48
#